data_AF-A0A925DVM0-F1
#
_entry.id   AF-A0A925DVM0-F1
#
_cell.length_a   1.000
_cell.length_b   1.000
_cell.length_c   1.000
_cell.angle_alpha   90.00
_cell.angle_beta   90.00
_cell.angle_gamma   90.00
#
_symmetry.space_group_name_H-M   'P 1'
#
loop_
_entity.id
_entity.type
_entity.pdbx_description
1 polymer ?
#
loop_
_entity_poly.entity_id
_entity_poly.type
_entity_poly.pdbx_seq_one_letter_code
_entity_poly.pdbx_strand_id
1 'polypeptide(L)'
;MRLSKLLCIALFLVSISTISSQQKTEIKWGEKQDPKNFISRILGEDETGIYALAEKEKKFFIEKYSSDNFKQVFTKKLVFPDHLASKEEFEAIFFIKKQLFVFTSLYEIKANRYFIYIRKINAAGDIEPNENPVFEMSANRGTEHGNYKVEISADSSKFLIFNKSASLIDGKRKIKIGVIGTDLKLQIQFEENFEGATTFGYKEVDPRIWVAQALLSKDNKIYLLINKYSFLKETSEFSFIAYDIITLNKTVCPVELKDEKISNLSFSMGAAGILNLAGYYMDRVMRDKLKKYNNIIGVFFLKLDVFNNIITEMNKM
;
A
#
# COMPACT_ATOMS: atom_id res chain seq x y z
N MET A 1 -13.24 26.99 57.50
CA MET A 1 -14.15 26.84 56.34
C MET A 1 -13.90 27.80 55.16
N ARG A 2 -13.09 28.86 55.27
CA ARG A 2 -12.82 29.80 54.16
C ARG A 2 -11.65 29.40 53.25
N LEU A 3 -10.65 28.68 53.76
CA LEU A 3 -9.47 28.27 52.98
C LEU A 3 -9.76 27.16 51.95
N SER A 4 -10.62 26.19 52.29
CA SER A 4 -10.95 25.07 51.38
C SER A 4 -11.75 25.50 50.15
N LYS A 5 -12.59 26.54 50.28
CA LYS A 5 -13.34 27.11 49.16
C LYS A 5 -12.45 27.88 48.18
N LEU A 6 -11.41 28.57 48.67
CA LEU A 6 -10.43 29.25 47.79
C LEU A 6 -9.56 28.24 47.02
N LEU A 7 -9.18 27.13 47.65
CA LEU A 7 -8.36 26.09 47.02
C LEU A 7 -9.11 25.39 45.88
N CYS A 8 -10.40 25.10 46.05
CA CYS A 8 -11.23 24.51 44.98
C CYS A 8 -11.44 25.45 43.79
N ILE A 9 -11.56 26.77 44.03
CA ILE A 9 -11.69 27.76 42.95
C ILE A 9 -10.37 27.92 42.18
N ALA A 10 -9.23 27.90 42.88
CA ALA A 10 -7.91 27.93 42.23
C ALA A 10 -7.66 26.68 41.38
N LEU A 11 -8.03 25.49 41.86
CA LEU A 11 -7.94 24.24 41.08
C LEU A 11 -8.87 24.24 39.86
N PHE A 12 -10.06 24.85 39.97
CA PHE A 12 -11.01 24.94 38.85
C PHE A 12 -10.54 25.93 37.76
N LEU A 13 -9.83 27.00 38.14
CA LEU A 13 -9.27 27.99 37.20
C LEU A 13 -8.05 27.45 36.44
N VAL A 14 -7.21 26.60 37.06
CA VAL A 14 -6.07 25.96 36.38
C VAL A 14 -6.52 24.90 35.36
N SER A 15 -7.68 24.26 35.58
CA SER A 15 -8.25 23.30 34.62
C SER A 15 -8.89 23.94 33.37
N ILE A 16 -9.13 25.25 33.35
CA ILE A 16 -9.72 25.95 32.19
C ILE A 16 -8.63 26.47 31.23
N SER A 17 -7.37 26.57 31.67
CA SER A 17 -6.24 26.98 30.84
C SER A 17 -5.71 25.92 29.87
N THR A 18 -6.27 24.70 29.84
CA THR A 18 -5.93 23.67 28.84
C THR A 18 -6.81 23.73 27.59
N ILE A 19 -7.60 24.80 27.43
CA ILE A 19 -8.37 25.06 26.21
C ILE A 19 -7.39 25.31 25.05
N SER A 20 -7.24 24.26 24.25
CA SER A 20 -7.07 24.32 22.80
C SER A 20 -6.02 25.32 22.30
N SER A 21 -4.76 24.89 22.31
CA SER A 21 -3.79 25.42 21.36
C SER A 21 -4.25 25.03 19.95
N GLN A 22 -5.13 25.85 19.38
CA GLN A 22 -5.42 25.82 17.95
C GLN A 22 -4.10 26.16 17.28
N GLN A 23 -3.43 25.14 16.73
CA GLN A 23 -2.25 25.37 15.89
C GLN A 23 -2.71 26.27 14.73
N LYS A 24 -2.48 27.58 14.85
CA LYS A 24 -2.50 28.47 13.71
C LYS A 24 -1.26 28.14 12.89
N THR A 25 -1.38 27.10 12.08
CA THR A 25 -0.35 26.76 11.10
C THR A 25 -0.35 27.88 10.06
N GLU A 26 0.65 28.73 10.10
CA GLU A 26 0.87 29.75 9.08
C GLU A 26 1.28 29.03 7.79
N ILE A 27 0.38 29.02 6.81
CA ILE A 27 0.64 28.41 5.51
C ILE A 27 1.46 29.40 4.69
N LYS A 28 2.73 29.03 4.43
CA LYS A 28 3.56 29.74 3.44
C LYS A 28 3.20 29.23 2.05
N TRP A 29 2.64 30.11 1.24
CA TRP A 29 2.35 29.82 -0.16
C TRP A 29 3.55 30.16 -1.03
N GLY A 30 3.84 29.29 -1.99
CA GLY A 30 4.74 29.61 -3.10
C GLY A 30 4.10 30.57 -4.10
N GLU A 31 4.91 31.11 -5.00
CA GLU A 31 4.39 31.83 -6.16
C GLU A 31 3.53 30.89 -7.02
N LYS A 32 2.47 31.43 -7.64
CA LYS A 32 1.67 30.67 -8.60
C LYS A 32 2.55 30.24 -9.77
N GLN A 33 2.61 28.94 -10.02
CA GLN A 33 3.32 28.34 -11.15
C GLN A 33 2.31 27.96 -12.24
N ASP A 34 2.69 28.08 -13.52
CA ASP A 34 2.00 27.46 -14.64
C ASP A 34 2.79 26.20 -15.07
N PRO A 35 2.58 25.06 -14.39
CA PRO A 35 3.37 23.87 -14.64
C PRO A 35 3.08 23.32 -16.05
N LYS A 36 4.15 22.94 -16.76
CA LYS A 36 4.04 22.33 -18.10
C LYS A 36 3.65 20.85 -18.05
N ASN A 37 3.79 20.22 -16.90
CA ASN A 37 3.55 18.81 -16.65
C ASN A 37 2.55 18.63 -15.51
N PHE A 38 1.79 17.54 -15.53
CA PHE A 38 0.86 17.22 -14.45
C PHE A 38 1.62 16.53 -13.31
N ILE A 39 1.59 17.11 -12.11
CA ILE A 39 2.19 16.47 -10.92
C ILE A 39 1.30 15.34 -10.45
N SER A 40 1.73 14.09 -10.67
CA SER A 40 0.96 12.92 -10.26
C SER A 40 1.25 12.49 -8.82
N ARG A 41 2.46 12.75 -8.30
CA ARG A 41 2.85 12.34 -6.95
C ARG A 41 3.98 13.19 -6.37
N ILE A 42 3.90 13.51 -5.08
CA ILE A 42 5.05 13.98 -4.28
C ILE A 42 5.87 12.76 -3.83
N LEU A 43 7.17 12.78 -4.11
CA LEU A 43 8.08 11.66 -3.83
C LEU A 43 8.74 11.80 -2.45
N GLY A 44 9.00 13.02 -2.02
CA GLY A 44 9.61 13.33 -0.74
C GLY A 44 10.31 14.70 -0.76
N GLU A 45 11.00 15.03 0.32
CA GLU A 45 11.74 16.29 0.46
C GLU A 45 13.11 16.07 1.11
N ASP A 46 14.07 16.92 0.75
CA ASP A 46 15.34 17.09 1.47
C ASP A 46 15.50 18.55 1.92
N GLU A 47 16.67 18.91 2.46
CA GLU A 47 16.90 20.27 2.96
C GLU A 47 16.80 21.34 1.85
N THR A 48 16.92 20.95 0.59
CA THR A 48 17.01 21.86 -0.55
C THR A 48 15.74 21.92 -1.38
N GLY A 49 14.86 20.92 -1.28
CA GLY A 49 13.64 20.91 -2.06
C GLY A 49 12.75 19.69 -1.93
N ILE A 50 11.57 19.83 -2.54
CA ILE A 50 10.54 18.81 -2.68
C ILE A 50 10.71 18.17 -4.06
N TYR A 51 10.71 16.84 -4.10
CA TYR A 51 10.76 16.05 -5.33
C TYR A 51 9.37 15.55 -5.69
N ALA A 52 9.03 15.62 -6.97
CA ALA A 52 7.75 15.21 -7.50
C ALA A 52 7.92 14.37 -8.77
N LEU A 53 7.00 13.42 -8.96
CA LEU A 53 6.79 12.74 -10.22
C LEU A 53 5.76 13.54 -11.02
N ALA A 54 6.14 13.91 -12.24
CA ALA A 54 5.28 14.59 -13.18
C ALA A 54 5.09 13.76 -14.45
N GLU A 55 3.96 13.96 -15.11
CA GLU A 55 3.54 13.21 -16.29
C GLU A 55 3.16 14.16 -17.43
N LYS A 56 3.57 13.77 -18.65
CA LYS A 56 3.13 14.41 -19.89
C LYS A 56 3.19 13.43 -21.04
N GLU A 57 2.08 13.23 -21.75
CA GLU A 57 2.03 12.41 -22.98
C GLU A 57 2.67 11.02 -22.82
N LYS A 58 2.34 10.30 -21.73
CA LYS A 58 2.90 8.99 -21.37
C LYS A 58 4.41 8.98 -21.05
N LYS A 59 5.02 10.15 -20.84
CA LYS A 59 6.40 10.27 -20.35
C LYS A 59 6.37 10.70 -18.90
N PHE A 60 7.32 10.17 -18.14
CA PHE A 60 7.52 10.51 -16.74
C PHE A 60 8.69 11.48 -16.59
N PHE A 61 8.57 12.40 -15.64
CA PHE A 61 9.56 13.41 -15.32
C PHE A 61 9.75 13.48 -13.81
N ILE A 62 10.98 13.70 -13.37
CA ILE A 62 11.28 14.12 -12.01
C ILE A 62 11.37 15.63 -12.01
N GLU A 63 10.63 16.25 -11.11
CA GLU A 63 10.71 17.68 -10.85
C GLU A 63 11.19 17.92 -9.43
N LYS A 64 11.96 19.00 -9.26
CA LYS A 64 12.37 19.49 -7.94
C LYS A 64 11.90 20.92 -7.76
N TYR A 65 11.37 21.22 -6.58
CA TYR A 65 10.91 22.53 -6.17
C TYR A 65 11.72 22.98 -4.95
N SER A 66 12.20 24.21 -4.93
CA SER A 66 13.01 24.74 -3.82
C SER A 66 12.18 24.81 -2.53
N SER A 67 12.77 24.43 -1.40
CA SER A 67 12.10 24.55 -0.08
C SER A 67 11.96 26.01 0.37
N ASP A 68 12.76 26.93 -0.18
CA ASP A 68 12.78 28.33 0.26
C ASP A 68 11.61 29.14 -0.34
N ASN A 69 11.33 28.93 -1.63
CA ASN A 69 10.37 29.75 -2.38
C ASN A 69 9.42 28.93 -3.26
N PHE A 70 9.48 27.59 -3.18
CA PHE A 70 8.67 26.65 -3.95
C PHE A 70 8.76 26.82 -5.48
N LYS A 71 9.82 27.48 -5.98
CA LYS A 71 10.06 27.58 -7.43
C LYS A 71 10.61 26.27 -7.96
N GLN A 72 10.14 25.86 -9.13
CA GLN A 72 10.70 24.73 -9.85
C GLN A 72 12.19 24.98 -10.14
N VAL A 73 13.04 24.11 -9.59
CA VAL A 73 14.50 24.12 -9.76
C VAL A 73 14.89 23.39 -11.04
N PHE A 74 14.28 22.22 -11.28
CA PHE A 74 14.49 21.48 -12.51
C PHE A 74 13.29 20.61 -12.88
N THR A 75 13.26 20.22 -14.16
CA THR A 75 12.45 19.13 -14.72
C THR A 75 13.38 18.23 -15.52
N LYS A 76 13.40 16.94 -15.20
CA LYS A 76 14.22 15.93 -15.88
C LYS A 76 13.35 14.79 -16.35
N LYS A 77 13.42 14.46 -17.64
CA LYS A 77 12.71 13.30 -18.18
C LYS A 77 13.36 12.02 -17.65
N LEU A 78 12.55 11.07 -17.18
CA LEU A 78 13.02 9.71 -16.95
C LEU A 78 13.30 9.06 -18.31
N VAL A 79 14.59 8.84 -18.59
CA VAL A 79 15.05 8.15 -19.80
C VAL A 79 15.53 6.77 -19.39
N PHE A 80 14.76 5.75 -19.77
CA PHE A 80 15.19 4.36 -19.63
C PHE A 80 16.25 4.09 -20.71
N PRO A 81 17.37 3.42 -20.39
CA PRO A 81 18.41 3.10 -21.36
C PRO A 81 17.83 2.37 -22.60
N ASP A 82 18.30 2.69 -23.81
CA ASP A 82 17.69 2.19 -25.06
C ASP A 82 17.68 0.66 -25.19
N HIS A 83 18.66 -0.03 -24.59
CA HIS A 83 18.70 -1.49 -24.52
C HIS A 83 17.62 -2.10 -23.60
N LEU A 84 16.99 -1.26 -22.76
CA LEU A 84 15.91 -1.60 -21.81
C LEU A 84 14.55 -1.01 -22.24
N ALA A 85 14.56 0.13 -22.92
CA ALA A 85 13.39 0.97 -23.18
C ALA A 85 12.30 0.32 -24.06
N SER A 86 12.62 -0.74 -24.80
CA SER A 86 11.61 -1.42 -25.64
C SER A 86 10.83 -2.52 -24.92
N LYS A 87 11.22 -2.91 -23.69
CA LYS A 87 10.62 -4.04 -22.99
C LYS A 87 10.41 -3.85 -21.49
N GLU A 88 11.09 -2.89 -20.87
CA GLU A 88 10.87 -2.63 -19.46
C GLU A 88 9.66 -1.71 -19.21
N GLU A 89 8.84 -2.06 -18.21
CA GLU A 89 7.71 -1.26 -17.77
C GLU A 89 8.05 -0.50 -16.48
N PHE A 90 7.57 0.75 -16.35
CA PHE A 90 7.75 1.56 -15.14
C PHE A 90 6.72 1.21 -14.08
N GLU A 91 7.16 1.14 -12.82
CA GLU A 91 6.33 0.58 -11.74
C GLU A 91 6.16 1.52 -10.57
N ALA A 92 7.30 2.02 -10.09
CA ALA A 92 7.33 2.87 -8.92
C ALA A 92 8.62 3.67 -8.90
N ILE A 93 8.54 4.80 -8.20
CA ILE A 93 9.70 5.61 -7.85
C ILE A 93 9.54 6.10 -6.41
N PHE A 94 10.63 6.06 -5.66
CA PHE A 94 10.66 6.43 -4.25
C PHE A 94 11.85 7.33 -3.97
N PHE A 95 11.66 8.30 -3.07
CA PHE A 95 12.74 9.12 -2.53
C PHE A 95 13.02 8.70 -1.09
N ILE A 96 14.21 8.14 -0.84
CA ILE A 96 14.61 7.61 0.48
C ILE A 96 16.01 8.08 0.79
N LYS A 97 16.21 8.67 1.97
CA LYS A 97 17.54 9.10 2.46
C LYS A 97 18.32 9.90 1.40
N LYS A 98 17.63 10.86 0.77
CA LYS A 98 18.16 11.73 -0.31
C LYS A 98 18.51 11.03 -1.63
N GLN A 99 18.10 9.78 -1.80
CA GLN A 99 18.33 8.99 -2.98
C GLN A 99 17.00 8.62 -3.65
N LEU A 100 16.90 8.86 -4.95
CA LEU A 100 15.79 8.37 -5.77
C LEU A 100 16.06 6.93 -6.21
N PHE A 101 15.03 6.09 -6.13
CA PHE A 101 15.03 4.70 -6.58
C PHE A 101 13.89 4.49 -7.56
N VAL A 102 14.17 3.93 -8.73
CA VAL A 102 13.17 3.54 -9.72
C VAL A 102 13.08 2.03 -9.83
N PHE A 103 11.84 1.54 -9.90
CA PHE A 103 11.49 0.15 -10.08
C PHE A 103 10.93 -0.06 -11.49
N THR A 104 11.41 -1.11 -12.16
CA THR A 104 10.92 -1.53 -13.48
C THR A 104 10.70 -3.04 -13.53
N SER A 105 9.77 -3.52 -14.36
CA SER A 105 9.73 -4.94 -14.77
C SER A 105 10.39 -5.14 -16.11
N LEU A 106 10.84 -6.37 -16.35
CA LEU A 106 10.97 -6.95 -17.67
C LEU A 106 10.25 -8.30 -17.71
N TYR A 107 9.37 -8.50 -18.69
CA TYR A 107 8.88 -9.84 -19.00
C TYR A 107 9.84 -10.56 -19.95
N GLU A 108 10.43 -11.67 -19.50
CA GLU A 108 11.28 -12.51 -20.33
C GLU A 108 10.51 -13.73 -20.84
N ILE A 109 10.18 -13.71 -22.14
CA ILE A 109 9.37 -14.75 -22.81
C ILE A 109 10.00 -16.14 -22.69
N LYS A 110 11.33 -16.26 -22.85
CA LYS A 110 12.03 -17.55 -22.80
C LYS A 110 11.97 -18.18 -21.40
N ALA A 111 12.09 -17.35 -20.37
CA ALA A 111 12.00 -17.80 -18.98
C ALA A 111 10.56 -17.93 -18.49
N ASN A 112 9.59 -17.33 -19.20
CA ASN A 112 8.20 -17.14 -18.76
C ASN A 112 8.13 -16.52 -17.35
N ARG A 113 8.95 -15.48 -17.13
CA ARG A 113 9.11 -14.81 -15.83
C ARG A 113 9.12 -13.29 -15.99
N TYR A 114 8.60 -12.61 -14.98
CA TYR A 114 8.84 -11.19 -14.76
C TYR A 114 10.05 -11.03 -13.86
N PHE A 115 10.95 -10.15 -14.25
CA PHE A 115 12.11 -9.73 -13.48
C PHE A 115 11.92 -8.28 -13.06
N ILE A 116 12.20 -7.98 -11.80
CA ILE A 116 12.10 -6.63 -11.26
C ILE A 116 13.51 -6.10 -11.03
N TYR A 117 13.74 -4.88 -11.48
CA TYR A 117 15.00 -4.17 -11.29
C TYR A 117 14.78 -2.98 -10.37
N ILE A 118 15.82 -2.65 -9.60
CA ILE A 118 15.89 -1.38 -8.86
C ILE A 118 17.14 -0.66 -9.29
N ARG A 119 16.97 0.60 -9.65
CA ARG A 119 18.06 1.49 -10.06
C ARG A 119 18.01 2.77 -9.27
N LYS A 120 19.18 3.31 -8.96
CA LYS A 120 19.31 4.65 -8.39
C LYS A 120 19.19 5.67 -9.51
N ILE A 121 18.75 6.87 -9.15
CA ILE A 121 18.80 8.02 -10.04
C ILE A 121 19.81 9.00 -9.47
N ASN A 122 20.80 9.37 -10.27
CA ASN A 122 21.86 10.27 -9.85
C ASN A 122 21.34 11.71 -9.71
N ALA A 123 22.17 12.63 -9.23
CA ALA A 123 21.81 14.04 -9.08
C ALA A 123 21.50 14.76 -10.42
N ALA A 124 21.98 14.23 -11.55
CA ALA A 124 21.67 14.76 -12.88
C ALA A 124 20.29 14.31 -13.41
N GLY A 125 19.67 13.33 -12.75
CA GLY A 125 18.39 12.74 -13.15
C GLY A 125 18.52 11.49 -14.02
N ASP A 126 19.74 10.97 -14.20
CA ASP A 126 19.99 9.77 -15.01
C ASP A 126 19.82 8.50 -14.16
N ILE A 127 19.23 7.47 -14.77
CA ILE A 127 19.06 6.16 -14.16
C ILE A 127 20.40 5.41 -14.22
N GLU A 128 20.95 5.07 -13.07
CA GLU A 128 22.17 4.27 -12.98
C GLU A 128 21.92 2.85 -13.52
N PRO A 129 22.82 2.27 -14.33
CA PRO A 129 22.64 0.94 -14.86
C PRO A 129 22.66 -0.11 -13.74
N ASN A 130 21.72 -1.04 -13.79
CA ASN A 130 21.73 -2.26 -13.00
C ASN A 130 21.09 -3.37 -13.85
N GLU A 131 21.87 -4.39 -14.15
CA GLU A 131 21.47 -5.54 -14.96
C GLU A 131 21.01 -6.73 -14.11
N ASN A 132 21.18 -6.66 -12.79
CA ASN A 132 20.82 -7.74 -11.90
C ASN A 132 19.39 -7.52 -11.36
N PRO A 133 18.44 -8.42 -11.65
CA PRO A 133 17.12 -8.33 -11.08
C PRO A 133 17.17 -8.61 -9.57
N VAL A 134 16.38 -7.88 -8.81
CA VAL A 134 16.28 -8.00 -7.34
C VAL A 134 15.17 -8.93 -6.91
N PHE A 135 14.22 -9.20 -7.80
CA PHE A 135 13.06 -10.05 -7.56
C PHE A 135 12.61 -10.65 -8.89
N GLU A 136 12.06 -11.85 -8.84
CA GLU A 136 11.50 -12.52 -10.02
C GLU A 136 10.18 -13.19 -9.67
N MET A 137 9.29 -13.36 -10.64
CA MET A 137 8.06 -14.14 -10.47
C MET A 137 7.69 -14.85 -11.76
N SER A 138 7.06 -16.02 -11.64
CA SER A 138 6.48 -16.71 -12.80
C SER A 138 5.39 -15.85 -13.43
N ALA A 139 5.36 -15.80 -14.76
CA ALA A 139 4.26 -15.19 -15.47
C ALA A 139 3.07 -16.14 -15.56
N ASN A 140 1.90 -15.69 -15.12
CA ASN A 140 0.64 -16.42 -15.29
C ASN A 140 0.13 -16.29 -16.71
N ARG A 141 -0.87 -17.08 -17.09
CA ARG A 141 -1.61 -16.84 -18.33
C ARG A 141 -2.72 -15.79 -18.09
N GLY A 142 -2.88 -14.82 -19.01
CA GLY A 142 -4.06 -13.95 -19.09
C GLY A 142 -3.97 -12.63 -18.30
N THR A 143 -5.09 -12.08 -17.82
CA THR A 143 -5.16 -10.70 -17.28
C THR A 143 -4.41 -10.47 -15.95
N GLU A 144 -3.74 -11.48 -15.41
CA GLU A 144 -2.94 -11.40 -14.18
C GLU A 144 -1.45 -11.11 -14.43
N HIS A 145 -1.06 -10.99 -15.70
CA HIS A 145 0.26 -10.54 -16.14
C HIS A 145 0.66 -9.18 -15.52
N GLY A 146 1.87 -9.10 -14.95
CA GLY A 146 2.49 -7.82 -14.55
C GLY A 146 1.83 -7.08 -13.38
N ASN A 147 0.86 -7.67 -12.67
CA ASN A 147 0.18 -6.97 -11.58
C ASN A 147 0.93 -7.12 -10.26
N TYR A 148 2.03 -6.38 -10.10
CA TYR A 148 2.76 -6.31 -8.84
C TYR A 148 2.70 -4.92 -8.23
N LYS A 149 3.14 -4.86 -6.98
CA LYS A 149 3.14 -3.64 -6.20
C LYS A 149 4.41 -3.57 -5.39
N VAL A 150 4.93 -2.35 -5.28
CA VAL A 150 6.04 -2.02 -4.41
C VAL A 150 5.51 -1.04 -3.37
N GLU A 151 5.76 -1.34 -2.10
CA GLU A 151 5.46 -0.49 -0.96
C GLU A 151 6.75 -0.17 -0.22
N ILE A 152 6.80 1.00 0.41
CA ILE A 152 7.90 1.39 1.28
C ILE A 152 7.53 1.07 2.74
N SER A 153 8.50 0.62 3.54
CA SER A 153 8.29 0.45 4.98
C SER A 153 8.00 1.78 5.68
N ALA A 154 7.30 1.72 6.82
CA ALA A 154 6.90 2.92 7.55
C ALA A 154 8.08 3.82 8.01
N ASP A 155 9.26 3.22 8.18
CA ASP A 155 10.53 3.90 8.55
C ASP A 155 11.43 4.19 7.33
N SER A 156 10.92 3.96 6.12
CA SER A 156 11.65 4.13 4.86
C SER A 156 12.98 3.35 4.79
N SER A 157 13.10 2.23 5.51
CA SER A 157 14.32 1.42 5.55
C SER A 157 14.33 0.26 4.55
N LYS A 158 13.15 -0.13 4.05
CA LYS A 158 12.95 -1.31 3.20
C LYS A 158 11.84 -1.09 2.19
N PHE A 159 11.85 -1.92 1.15
CA PHE A 159 10.76 -2.07 0.20
C PHE A 159 10.12 -3.44 0.38
N LEU A 160 8.79 -3.48 0.30
CA LEU A 160 7.99 -4.68 0.20
C LEU A 160 7.53 -4.82 -1.25
N ILE A 161 7.80 -5.97 -1.86
CA ILE A 161 7.37 -6.28 -3.23
C ILE A 161 6.52 -7.54 -3.25
N PHE A 162 5.42 -7.52 -4.02
CA PHE A 162 4.54 -8.69 -4.15
C PHE A 162 3.69 -8.61 -5.42
N ASN A 163 3.23 -9.76 -5.93
CA ASN A 163 2.15 -9.78 -6.92
C ASN A 163 0.80 -9.45 -6.24
N LYS A 164 0.12 -8.42 -6.74
CA LYS A 164 -1.14 -7.93 -6.20
C LYS A 164 -2.24 -8.99 -6.32
N SER A 165 -2.30 -9.72 -7.43
CA SER A 165 -3.27 -10.81 -7.64
C SER A 165 -2.59 -12.18 -7.51
N ALA A 166 -3.23 -13.12 -6.83
CA ALA A 166 -2.70 -14.46 -6.63
C ALA A 166 -2.66 -15.26 -7.93
N SER A 167 -1.49 -15.82 -8.20
CA SER A 167 -1.15 -16.55 -9.41
C SER A 167 -1.55 -18.00 -9.37
N LEU A 168 -2.25 -18.51 -10.39
CA LEU A 168 -2.52 -19.96 -10.48
C LEU A 168 -1.29 -20.71 -11.01
N ILE A 169 -0.56 -21.36 -10.11
CA ILE A 169 0.66 -22.12 -10.40
C ILE A 169 0.52 -23.50 -9.75
N ASP A 170 0.65 -24.55 -10.56
CA ASP A 170 0.54 -25.96 -10.12
C ASP A 170 -0.75 -26.25 -9.31
N GLY A 171 -1.88 -25.69 -9.76
CA GLY A 171 -3.19 -25.86 -9.13
C GLY A 171 -3.38 -25.08 -7.82
N LYS A 172 -2.42 -24.26 -7.40
CA LYS A 172 -2.52 -23.41 -6.21
C LYS A 172 -2.49 -21.94 -6.58
N ARG A 173 -3.25 -21.13 -5.85
CA ARG A 173 -3.18 -19.66 -5.96
C ARG A 173 -2.04 -19.17 -5.08
N LYS A 174 -1.10 -18.41 -5.64
CA LYS A 174 0.14 -18.03 -4.95
C LYS A 174 0.39 -16.53 -4.98
N ILE A 175 0.80 -15.98 -3.85
CA ILE A 175 1.34 -14.62 -3.75
C ILE A 175 2.80 -14.74 -3.33
N LYS A 176 3.71 -14.36 -4.22
CA LYS A 176 5.13 -14.22 -3.96
C LYS A 176 5.40 -12.87 -3.32
N ILE A 177 6.16 -12.88 -2.23
CA ILE A 177 6.45 -11.72 -1.40
C ILE A 177 7.96 -11.61 -1.23
N GLY A 178 8.50 -10.40 -1.34
CA GLY A 178 9.91 -10.10 -1.14
C GLY A 178 10.10 -8.84 -0.31
N VAL A 179 11.19 -8.80 0.45
CA VAL A 179 11.62 -7.60 1.18
C VAL A 179 13.03 -7.24 0.76
N ILE A 180 13.22 -5.99 0.36
CA ILE A 180 14.46 -5.48 -0.20
C ILE A 180 14.96 -4.33 0.66
N GLY A 181 16.24 -4.35 1.04
CA GLY A 181 16.85 -3.25 1.76
C GLY A 181 17.14 -2.03 0.87
N THR A 182 17.38 -0.87 1.47
CA THR A 182 17.85 0.32 0.73
C THR A 182 19.25 0.16 0.13
N ASP A 183 19.98 -0.90 0.51
CA ASP A 183 21.22 -1.35 -0.12
C ASP A 183 20.98 -2.13 -1.43
N LEU A 184 19.72 -2.21 -1.87
CA LEU A 184 19.26 -2.91 -3.09
C LEU A 184 19.39 -4.43 -3.03
N LYS A 185 19.57 -5.00 -1.84
CA LYS A 185 19.66 -6.45 -1.66
C LYS A 185 18.34 -7.03 -1.20
N LEU A 186 17.96 -8.15 -1.82
CA LEU A 186 16.86 -8.98 -1.36
C LEU A 186 17.22 -9.59 0.00
N GLN A 187 16.45 -9.26 1.02
CA GLN A 187 16.64 -9.76 2.38
C GLN A 187 15.89 -11.06 2.60
N ILE A 188 14.66 -11.14 2.09
CA ILE A 188 13.83 -12.34 2.18
C ILE A 188 12.89 -12.45 0.99
N GLN A 189 12.53 -13.68 0.65
CA GLN A 189 11.52 -14.00 -0.34
C GLN A 189 10.81 -15.31 0.01
N PHE A 190 9.49 -15.32 -0.08
CA PHE A 190 8.66 -16.51 0.16
C PHE A 190 7.35 -16.46 -0.65
N GLU A 191 6.60 -17.55 -0.63
CA GLU A 191 5.28 -17.66 -1.29
C GLU A 191 4.20 -17.95 -0.25
N GLU A 192 3.12 -17.18 -0.27
CA GLU A 192 1.89 -17.51 0.41
C GLU A 192 0.98 -18.28 -0.53
N ASN A 193 0.56 -19.46 -0.09
CA ASN A 193 -0.30 -20.35 -0.86
C ASN A 193 -1.74 -20.25 -0.35
N PHE A 194 -2.65 -20.13 -1.28
CA PHE A 194 -4.08 -20.20 -1.06
C PHE A 194 -4.61 -21.46 -1.75
N GLU A 195 -5.55 -22.12 -1.09
CA GLU A 195 -6.27 -23.24 -1.70
C GLU A 195 -6.94 -22.77 -3.00
N GLY A 196 -6.70 -23.53 -4.07
CA GLY A 196 -7.25 -23.28 -5.41
C GLY A 196 -8.74 -23.66 -5.52
N ALA A 197 -9.28 -23.45 -6.72
CA ALA A 197 -10.69 -23.65 -7.10
C ALA A 197 -11.47 -24.70 -6.29
N THR A 198 -12.59 -24.28 -5.69
CA THR A 198 -13.58 -25.20 -5.14
C THR A 198 -14.45 -25.74 -6.27
N THR A 199 -14.58 -27.06 -6.38
CA THR A 199 -15.58 -27.68 -7.25
C THR A 199 -16.98 -27.53 -6.63
N PHE A 200 -17.94 -27.02 -7.41
CA PHE A 200 -19.36 -27.05 -7.04
C PHE A 200 -20.18 -27.48 -8.27
N GLY A 201 -20.48 -28.78 -8.36
CA GLY A 201 -21.04 -29.38 -9.58
C GLY A 201 -19.99 -29.55 -10.70
N TYR A 202 -20.43 -29.45 -11.96
CA TYR A 202 -19.59 -29.65 -13.17
C TYR A 202 -18.81 -28.40 -13.63
N LYS A 203 -18.80 -27.30 -12.87
CA LYS A 203 -18.04 -26.09 -13.20
C LYS A 203 -17.13 -25.70 -12.05
N GLU A 204 -15.83 -25.74 -12.29
CA GLU A 204 -14.84 -25.07 -11.44
C GLU A 204 -15.03 -23.56 -11.58
N VAL A 205 -15.26 -22.87 -10.46
CA VAL A 205 -15.21 -21.40 -10.42
C VAL A 205 -14.14 -21.00 -9.42
N ASP A 206 -12.99 -20.61 -9.95
CA ASP A 206 -11.82 -20.20 -9.19
C ASP A 206 -12.06 -18.80 -8.57
N PRO A 207 -12.00 -18.65 -7.24
CA PRO A 207 -12.11 -17.34 -6.62
C PRO A 207 -10.96 -16.44 -7.04
N ARG A 208 -11.23 -15.15 -7.24
CA ARG A 208 -10.16 -14.16 -7.39
C ARG A 208 -9.62 -13.82 -6.03
N ILE A 209 -8.32 -13.97 -5.85
CA ILE A 209 -7.62 -13.63 -4.60
C ILE A 209 -6.62 -12.53 -4.92
N TRP A 210 -6.63 -11.46 -4.14
CA TRP A 210 -5.65 -10.38 -4.28
C TRP A 210 -5.34 -9.72 -2.93
N VAL A 211 -4.17 -9.11 -2.86
CA VAL A 211 -3.77 -8.22 -1.78
C VAL A 211 -4.45 -6.87 -2.00
N ALA A 212 -5.48 -6.59 -1.20
CA ALA A 212 -6.19 -5.32 -1.24
C ALA A 212 -5.30 -4.17 -0.71
N GLN A 213 -4.53 -4.45 0.35
CA GLN A 213 -3.58 -3.51 0.94
C GLN A 213 -2.45 -4.29 1.62
N ALA A 214 -1.25 -3.71 1.65
CA ALA A 214 -0.11 -4.27 2.35
C ALA A 214 0.62 -3.18 3.15
N LEU A 215 1.30 -3.58 4.22
CA LEU A 215 2.14 -2.70 5.03
C LEU A 215 3.36 -3.47 5.55
N LEU A 216 4.54 -2.86 5.44
CA LEU A 216 5.77 -3.30 6.11
C LEU A 216 6.07 -2.38 7.28
N SER A 217 5.96 -2.93 8.49
CA SER A 217 6.22 -2.19 9.72
C SER A 217 7.72 -2.05 10.00
N LYS A 218 8.06 -1.07 10.84
CA LYS A 218 9.43 -0.87 11.34
C LYS A 218 9.97 -2.07 12.14
N ASP A 219 9.07 -2.84 12.76
CA ASP A 219 9.42 -4.01 13.59
C ASP A 219 9.53 -5.30 12.76
N ASN A 220 9.81 -5.17 11.45
CA ASN A 220 9.96 -6.28 10.50
C ASN A 220 8.75 -7.23 10.43
N LYS A 221 7.54 -6.67 10.56
CA LYS A 221 6.30 -7.40 10.32
C LYS A 221 5.63 -6.96 9.03
N ILE A 222 5.17 -7.92 8.25
CA ILE A 222 4.37 -7.70 7.03
C ILE A 222 2.91 -7.93 7.40
N TYR A 223 2.05 -7.00 7.01
CA TYR A 223 0.61 -7.13 7.13
C TYR A 223 -0.01 -7.09 5.75
N LEU A 224 -0.77 -8.12 5.39
CA LEU A 224 -1.48 -8.22 4.12
C LEU A 224 -2.98 -8.29 4.42
N LEU A 225 -3.74 -7.36 3.84
CA LEU A 225 -5.18 -7.50 3.74
C LEU A 225 -5.51 -8.23 2.44
N ILE A 226 -5.98 -9.46 2.56
CA ILE A 226 -6.39 -10.30 1.45
C ILE A 226 -7.89 -10.15 1.22
N ASN A 227 -8.27 -9.97 -0.05
CA ASN A 227 -9.65 -10.11 -0.48
C ASN A 227 -9.77 -11.35 -1.38
N LYS A 228 -10.68 -12.26 -1.00
CA LYS A 228 -11.11 -13.41 -1.78
C LYS A 228 -12.53 -13.16 -2.30
N TYR A 229 -12.67 -12.97 -3.60
CA TYR A 229 -13.96 -12.75 -4.25
C TYR A 229 -14.49 -14.01 -4.92
N SER A 230 -15.71 -14.39 -4.57
CA SER A 230 -16.45 -15.47 -5.21
C SER A 230 -17.40 -14.91 -6.27
N PHE A 231 -17.20 -15.28 -7.54
CA PHE A 231 -18.15 -14.94 -8.62
C PHE A 231 -19.51 -15.59 -8.44
N LEU A 232 -19.56 -16.81 -7.91
CA LEU A 232 -20.81 -17.54 -7.69
C LEU A 232 -21.67 -16.90 -6.61
N LYS A 233 -21.04 -16.49 -5.49
CA LYS A 233 -21.76 -15.87 -4.37
C LYS A 233 -21.92 -14.37 -4.54
N GLU A 234 -21.10 -13.75 -5.39
CA GLU A 234 -20.92 -12.29 -5.53
C GLU A 234 -20.62 -11.65 -4.16
N THR A 235 -19.62 -12.21 -3.48
CA THR A 235 -19.18 -11.81 -2.14
C THR A 235 -17.68 -11.72 -2.04
N SER A 236 -17.20 -10.75 -1.27
CA SER A 236 -15.81 -10.64 -0.84
C SER A 236 -15.67 -11.20 0.58
N GLU A 237 -14.67 -12.04 0.78
CA GLU A 237 -14.21 -12.50 2.10
C GLU A 237 -12.87 -11.82 2.37
N PHE A 238 -12.73 -11.16 3.52
CA PHE A 238 -11.52 -10.45 3.89
C PHE A 238 -10.78 -11.18 5.01
N SER A 239 -9.45 -11.22 4.91
CA SER A 239 -8.59 -11.73 5.97
C SER A 239 -7.30 -10.93 6.07
N PHE A 240 -6.79 -10.81 7.29
CA PHE A 240 -5.44 -10.34 7.54
C PHE A 240 -4.49 -11.53 7.59
N ILE A 241 -3.35 -11.36 6.95
CA ILE A 241 -2.19 -12.22 7.15
C ILE A 241 -1.07 -11.35 7.70
N ALA A 242 -0.55 -11.71 8.86
CA ALA A 242 0.64 -11.11 9.43
C ALA A 242 1.81 -12.09 9.40
N TYR A 243 2.97 -11.62 8.96
CA TYR A 243 4.23 -12.35 9.07
C TYR A 243 5.21 -11.58 9.94
N ASP A 244 5.92 -12.30 10.79
CA ASP A 244 7.20 -11.85 11.32
C ASP A 244 8.29 -12.25 10.32
N ILE A 245 9.04 -11.30 9.76
CA ILE A 245 10.02 -11.58 8.70
C ILE A 245 11.20 -12.42 9.20
N ILE A 246 11.55 -12.31 10.48
CA ILE A 246 12.72 -12.98 11.04
C ILE A 246 12.41 -14.47 11.22
N THR A 247 11.26 -14.78 11.79
CA THR A 247 10.84 -16.15 12.11
C THR A 247 10.03 -16.80 10.99
N LEU A 248 9.49 -16.01 10.06
CA LEU A 248 8.46 -16.41 9.08
C LEU A 248 7.18 -16.97 9.70
N ASN A 249 6.97 -16.75 11.00
CA ASN A 249 5.73 -17.14 11.65
C ASN A 249 4.57 -16.34 11.07
N LYS A 250 3.51 -17.06 10.70
CA LYS A 250 2.30 -16.52 10.09
C LYS A 250 1.15 -16.54 11.10
N THR A 251 0.39 -15.46 11.13
CA THR A 251 -0.93 -15.40 11.77
C THR A 251 -1.96 -15.00 10.72
N VAL A 252 -3.09 -15.71 10.69
CA VAL A 252 -4.22 -15.40 9.80
C VAL A 252 -5.41 -15.04 10.66
N CYS A 253 -6.03 -13.90 10.39
CA CYS A 253 -7.19 -13.40 11.10
C CYS A 253 -8.31 -13.08 10.08
N PRO A 254 -9.39 -13.87 10.02
CA PRO A 254 -10.55 -13.52 9.20
C PRO A 254 -11.24 -12.25 9.74
N VAL A 255 -11.72 -11.40 8.84
CA VAL A 255 -12.49 -10.21 9.21
C VAL A 255 -13.95 -10.44 8.84
N GLU A 256 -14.78 -10.59 9.85
CA GLU A 256 -16.20 -10.91 9.68
C GLU A 256 -17.07 -9.91 10.45
N LEU A 257 -18.19 -9.54 9.85
CA LEU A 257 -19.28 -8.85 10.53
C LEU A 257 -20.48 -9.79 10.56
N LYS A 258 -21.03 -10.00 11.74
CA LYS A 258 -22.20 -10.87 11.92
C LYS A 258 -23.35 -10.41 10.99
N ASP A 259 -23.85 -11.35 10.19
CA ASP A 259 -24.98 -11.21 9.25
C ASP A 259 -24.80 -10.14 8.15
N GLU A 260 -23.60 -9.61 7.96
CA GLU A 260 -23.33 -8.48 7.06
C GLU A 260 -22.21 -8.78 6.07
N LYS A 261 -22.30 -8.23 4.85
CA LYS A 261 -21.20 -8.33 3.88
C LYS A 261 -20.29 -7.11 3.97
N ILE A 262 -18.97 -7.34 3.91
CA ILE A 262 -17.98 -6.27 3.90
C ILE A 262 -17.62 -5.88 2.47
N SER A 263 -17.35 -4.60 2.23
CA SER A 263 -16.70 -4.10 1.01
C SER A 263 -15.70 -2.98 1.31
N ASN A 264 -14.73 -2.81 0.42
CA ASN A 264 -13.69 -1.78 0.45
C ASN A 264 -13.02 -1.63 1.83
N LEU A 265 -12.66 -2.76 2.43
CA LEU A 265 -11.90 -2.75 3.68
C LEU A 265 -10.48 -2.19 3.43
N SER A 266 -10.05 -1.34 4.35
CA SER A 266 -8.70 -0.79 4.42
C SER A 266 -8.22 -0.78 5.87
N PHE A 267 -6.90 -0.61 6.06
CA PHE A 267 -6.32 -0.53 7.38
C PHE A 267 -5.17 0.47 7.49
N SER A 268 -4.86 0.83 8.72
CA SER A 268 -3.68 1.58 9.11
C SER A 268 -3.08 0.99 10.38
N MET A 269 -1.79 1.25 10.59
CA MET A 269 -1.12 0.87 11.84
C MET A 269 -1.50 1.88 12.94
N GLY A 270 -2.08 1.38 14.02
CA GLY A 270 -2.31 2.13 15.25
C GLY A 270 -1.13 2.01 16.23
N ALA A 271 -1.36 2.43 17.47
CA ALA A 271 -0.37 2.28 18.52
C ALA A 271 -0.17 0.80 18.90
N ALA A 272 1.03 0.46 19.37
CA ALA A 272 1.37 -0.86 19.91
C ALA A 272 1.07 -2.07 18.98
N GLY A 273 1.05 -1.86 17.65
CA GLY A 273 0.81 -2.94 16.69
C GLY A 273 -0.66 -3.29 16.48
N ILE A 274 -1.59 -2.52 17.06
CA ILE A 274 -3.03 -2.65 16.81
C ILE A 274 -3.34 -2.09 15.42
N LEU A 275 -4.04 -2.84 14.59
CA LEU A 275 -4.53 -2.36 13.30
C LEU A 275 -5.84 -1.60 13.50
N ASN A 276 -5.95 -0.40 12.90
CA ASN A 276 -7.22 0.30 12.75
C ASN A 276 -7.78 -0.01 11.37
N LEU A 277 -8.96 -0.61 11.30
CA LEU A 277 -9.63 -0.98 10.07
C LEU A 277 -10.86 -0.11 9.85
N ALA A 278 -11.14 0.19 8.59
CA ALA A 278 -12.36 0.85 8.18
C ALA A 278 -12.85 0.26 6.86
N GLY A 279 -14.17 0.10 6.73
CA GLY A 279 -14.80 -0.40 5.51
C GLY A 279 -16.30 -0.11 5.49
N TYR A 280 -16.95 -0.56 4.42
CA TYR A 280 -18.41 -0.51 4.30
C TYR A 280 -19.02 -1.86 4.63
N TYR A 281 -20.21 -1.85 5.21
CA TYR A 281 -21.05 -3.04 5.27
C TYR A 281 -22.28 -2.88 4.39
N MET A 282 -22.74 -4.00 3.84
CA MET A 282 -23.77 -4.04 2.82
C MET A 282 -24.80 -5.11 3.13
N ASP A 283 -26.07 -4.78 2.86
CA ASP A 283 -27.14 -5.77 2.76
C ASP A 283 -27.45 -6.06 1.29
N ARG A 284 -28.03 -7.23 1.07
CA ARG A 284 -28.48 -7.71 -0.22
C ARG A 284 -29.93 -7.29 -0.42
N VAL A 285 -30.12 -6.14 -1.05
CA VAL A 285 -31.46 -5.64 -1.36
C VAL A 285 -31.96 -6.27 -2.67
N MET A 286 -33.16 -6.84 -2.61
CA MET A 286 -33.92 -7.24 -3.81
C MET A 286 -34.65 -6.01 -4.34
N ARG A 287 -34.18 -5.45 -5.48
CA ARG A 287 -34.82 -4.28 -6.08
C ARG A 287 -35.95 -4.65 -7.06
N ASP A 288 -35.90 -5.88 -7.59
CA ASP A 288 -36.92 -6.53 -8.41
C ASP A 288 -36.80 -8.05 -8.28
N LYS A 289 -37.84 -8.83 -8.63
CA LYS A 289 -37.87 -10.31 -8.55
C LYS A 289 -36.69 -11.02 -9.26
N LEU A 290 -35.89 -10.30 -10.06
CA LEU A 290 -34.81 -10.84 -10.88
C LEU A 290 -33.43 -10.17 -10.69
N LYS A 291 -33.32 -9.08 -9.91
CA LYS A 291 -32.03 -8.38 -9.74
C LYS A 291 -31.68 -8.13 -8.28
N LYS A 292 -30.60 -8.79 -7.85
CA LYS A 292 -29.95 -8.62 -6.54
C LYS A 292 -28.92 -7.50 -6.66
N TYR A 293 -28.92 -6.57 -5.72
CA TYR A 293 -27.90 -5.54 -5.61
C TYR A 293 -27.33 -5.57 -4.20
N ASN A 294 -26.02 -5.35 -4.07
CA ASN A 294 -25.41 -5.07 -2.79
C ASN A 294 -25.58 -3.56 -2.54
N ASN A 295 -26.30 -3.19 -1.48
CA ASN A 295 -26.50 -1.79 -1.09
C ASN A 295 -25.60 -1.50 0.10
N ILE A 296 -24.76 -0.45 0.00
CA ILE A 296 -23.99 0.02 1.15
C ILE A 296 -24.97 0.57 2.18
N ILE A 297 -24.98 -0.01 3.38
CA ILE A 297 -25.84 0.45 4.48
C ILE A 297 -25.11 1.46 5.35
N GLY A 298 -23.82 1.24 5.59
CA GLY A 298 -23.07 2.06 6.51
C GLY A 298 -21.58 1.78 6.49
N VAL A 299 -20.90 2.38 7.46
CA VAL A 299 -19.46 2.25 7.66
C VAL A 299 -19.19 1.57 8.99
N PHE A 300 -18.11 0.82 9.06
CA PHE A 300 -17.65 0.26 10.32
C PHE A 300 -16.18 0.58 10.54
N PHE A 301 -15.83 0.64 11.82
CA PHE A 301 -14.47 0.80 12.32
C PHE A 301 -14.18 -0.32 13.30
N LEU A 302 -13.00 -0.92 13.16
CA LEU A 302 -12.55 -2.04 13.99
C LEU A 302 -11.11 -1.80 14.43
N LYS A 303 -10.78 -2.13 15.68
CA LYS A 303 -9.39 -2.28 16.13
C LYS A 303 -9.05 -3.74 16.33
N LEU A 304 -7.97 -4.19 15.70
CA LEU A 304 -7.56 -5.59 15.66
C LEU A 304 -6.13 -5.76 16.13
N ASP A 305 -5.93 -6.58 17.17
CA ASP A 305 -4.64 -7.18 17.46
C ASP A 305 -4.52 -8.49 16.67
N VAL A 306 -3.75 -8.45 15.58
CA VAL A 306 -3.67 -9.59 14.65
C VAL A 306 -2.97 -10.79 15.29
N PHE A 307 -1.93 -10.57 16.09
CA PHE A 307 -1.12 -11.67 16.65
C PHE A 307 -1.83 -12.40 17.77
N ASN A 308 -2.69 -11.69 18.51
CA ASN A 308 -3.55 -12.31 19.51
C ASN A 308 -4.92 -12.71 18.96
N ASN A 309 -5.24 -12.33 17.73
CA ASN A 309 -6.55 -12.51 17.10
C ASN A 309 -7.70 -11.91 17.95
N ILE A 310 -7.46 -10.72 18.52
CA ILE A 310 -8.41 -10.04 19.42
C ILE A 310 -8.95 -8.79 18.75
N ILE A 311 -10.27 -8.73 18.60
CA ILE A 311 -11.00 -7.50 18.31
C ILE A 311 -11.07 -6.69 19.60
N THR A 312 -10.42 -5.53 19.63
CA THR A 312 -10.34 -4.67 20.82
C THR A 312 -11.40 -3.57 20.83
N GLU A 313 -11.94 -3.23 19.66
CA GLU A 313 -13.02 -2.25 19.51
C GLU A 313 -13.78 -2.49 18.20
N MET A 314 -15.09 -2.30 18.20
CA MET A 314 -15.91 -2.32 16.98
C MET A 314 -17.04 -1.30 17.08
N ASN A 315 -17.09 -0.38 16.11
CA ASN A 315 -18.15 0.62 15.98
C ASN A 315 -18.79 0.50 14.58
N LYS A 316 -20.11 0.60 14.51
CA LYS A 316 -20.88 0.70 13.25
C LYS A 316 -21.64 2.02 13.24
N MET A 317 -21.67 2.69 12.09
CA MET A 317 -22.43 3.93 11.85
C MET A 317 -23.24 3.80 10.57
#